data_AF-A0A803N358-F1
#
_entry.id   AF-A0A803N358-F1
#
_cell.length_a   1.000
_cell.length_b   1.000
_cell.length_c   1.000
_cell.angle_alpha   90.00
_cell.angle_beta   90.00
_cell.angle_gamma   90.00
#
_symmetry.space_group_name_H-M   'P 1'
#
loop_
_entity.id
_entity.type
_entity.pdbx_description
1 polymer ?
#
loop_
_entity_poly.entity_id
_entity_poly.type
_entity_poly.pdbx_seq_one_letter_code
_entity_poly.pdbx_strand_id
1 'polypeptide(L)'
;MTHLTIPGEPIPYIISSLSVFSQVFLSVSAKKKNMGCKTCVPLIQKHVAKERYLVAQAELKFALYVALAVLMLSCQAEAYDPLDPNGNITVKWDVMSWAPDGYVAVVTINNFQMYRQIMSPGWTIGWMWAKKEVIWSMVGAQTTEQGDCSKFKGNVPHCCKKVPTVVDLLPGVPYNQQIANCCKGGVVAAWGQDPTAAISAFQVSVGQAGTSNKTVKLPQNFTLLGPGLGYTCGPAKIVPSTVFLTSDRRRKTQALMTWNVTCTYSQFLASKNPSCCVSFSSFYNDTIVPCPSCSCGCHNKGSCIRMNSKKSHSRGINTPRKDNAPLLQCTHHMCPIRVHWHVKINYKDYWRAKISVTNFNYRMNYTQWTLVVQHPNLNNVTQVFSFDYKPVVPYHSVNDTGMFYGTKFYNDLLMEAGPDGNVQSEVLLQKDKSTFTFRQGWAFPRKVYFNGDECRLPPPDAYPSLPSSASMISFAYLMVAGTYTLMVLLIY
;
A
#
# COMPACT_ATOMS: atom_id res chain seq x y z
N MET A 1 -19.06 43.05 -2.74
CA MET A 1 -20.53 43.02 -2.60
C MET A 1 -20.96 41.56 -2.40
N THR A 2 -21.97 41.34 -1.55
CA THR A 2 -23.02 40.28 -1.57
C THR A 2 -23.04 39.26 -2.73
N HIS A 3 -23.41 37.96 -2.59
CA HIS A 3 -24.03 37.10 -1.54
C HIS A 3 -23.46 35.64 -1.65
N LEU A 4 -23.40 34.78 -0.61
CA LEU A 4 -24.35 33.69 -0.20
C LEU A 4 -24.93 32.83 -1.36
N THR A 5 -25.06 31.48 -1.29
CA THR A 5 -25.35 30.52 -0.19
C THR A 5 -24.56 29.17 -0.24
N ILE A 6 -24.75 28.26 0.76
CA ILE A 6 -23.99 27.00 0.97
C ILE A 6 -24.87 25.85 1.52
N PRO A 7 -24.82 24.62 0.96
CA PRO A 7 -24.69 23.36 1.74
C PRO A 7 -23.78 22.29 1.06
N GLY A 8 -23.42 21.13 1.63
CA GLY A 8 -23.64 20.58 2.98
C GLY A 8 -22.83 19.29 3.27
N GLU A 9 -22.79 18.87 4.55
CA GLU A 9 -22.02 17.76 5.19
C GLU A 9 -22.84 16.41 5.24
N PRO A 10 -22.59 15.30 6.03
CA PRO A 10 -21.92 15.08 7.37
C PRO A 10 -21.13 13.71 7.48
N ILE A 11 -20.88 12.92 8.57
CA ILE A 11 -20.43 13.05 10.00
C ILE A 11 -19.79 11.68 10.49
N PRO A 12 -18.91 11.61 11.52
CA PRO A 12 -18.23 10.38 12.05
C PRO A 12 -18.70 9.92 13.48
N TYR A 13 -18.05 8.91 14.13
CA TYR A 13 -17.81 8.75 15.61
C TYR A 13 -17.37 7.32 16.08
N ILE A 14 -16.58 7.19 17.18
CA ILE A 14 -16.64 6.06 18.18
C ILE A 14 -15.75 6.26 19.45
N ILE A 15 -16.26 5.83 20.65
CA ILE A 15 -15.62 5.40 21.94
C ILE A 15 -14.51 6.29 22.58
N SER A 16 -14.46 6.65 23.88
CA SER A 16 -15.26 6.42 25.11
C SER A 16 -15.13 5.13 25.95
N SER A 17 -13.92 4.71 26.38
CA SER A 17 -13.77 3.74 27.50
C SER A 17 -12.38 3.77 28.17
N LEU A 18 -12.33 4.06 29.48
CA LEU A 18 -11.28 3.76 30.49
C LEU A 18 -11.39 4.81 31.64
N SER A 19 -12.52 4.92 32.34
CA SER A 19 -13.05 4.00 33.37
C SER A 19 -12.36 4.08 34.74
N VAL A 20 -13.17 4.16 35.79
CA VAL A 20 -12.95 3.54 37.11
C VAL A 20 -11.83 4.13 38.00
N PHE A 21 -10.93 4.99 37.52
CA PHE A 21 -10.21 5.94 38.38
C PHE A 21 -11.15 7.09 38.82
N SER A 22 -11.34 7.38 40.11
CA SER A 22 -11.24 6.44 41.22
C SER A 22 -12.29 6.70 42.29
N GLN A 23 -12.97 5.62 42.66
CA GLN A 23 -13.27 5.21 44.04
C GLN A 23 -13.32 6.27 45.16
N VAL A 24 -14.38 6.17 45.97
CA VAL A 24 -14.28 6.17 47.45
C VAL A 24 -13.90 7.49 48.13
N PHE A 25 -13.98 8.64 47.45
CA PHE A 25 -14.28 9.92 48.15
C PHE A 25 -15.73 10.04 48.68
N LEU A 26 -16.44 8.91 48.72
CA LEU A 26 -17.42 8.57 49.75
C LEU A 26 -16.78 8.58 51.16
N SER A 27 -16.59 9.76 51.75
CA SER A 27 -16.18 9.86 53.17
C SER A 27 -16.64 11.15 53.87
N VAL A 28 -16.49 12.32 53.23
CA VAL A 28 -16.78 13.62 53.88
C VAL A 28 -18.28 13.98 53.92
N SER A 29 -19.16 13.06 53.47
CA SER A 29 -20.61 13.13 53.70
C SER A 29 -20.98 12.74 55.16
N ALA A 30 -20.29 13.31 56.15
CA ALA A 30 -20.23 12.78 57.51
C ALA A 30 -20.18 13.86 58.61
N LYS A 31 -21.07 14.87 58.59
CA LYS A 31 -21.44 15.62 59.82
C LYS A 31 -22.78 16.38 59.75
N LYS A 32 -23.65 16.03 60.70
CA LYS A 32 -24.77 16.80 61.30
C LYS A 32 -25.78 17.52 60.38
N LYS A 33 -27.00 16.97 60.35
CA LYS A 33 -28.20 17.78 60.65
C LYS A 33 -28.21 18.09 62.15
N ASN A 34 -28.35 19.36 62.55
CA ASN A 34 -29.47 19.85 63.37
C ASN A 34 -29.28 21.31 63.84
N MET A 35 -30.20 22.16 63.38
CA MET A 35 -31.10 22.95 64.22
C MET A 35 -30.54 24.02 65.17
N GLY A 36 -30.78 25.29 64.78
CA GLY A 36 -30.87 26.44 65.70
C GLY A 36 -29.60 27.27 65.89
N CYS A 37 -29.81 28.58 66.09
CA CYS A 37 -28.89 29.57 66.67
C CYS A 37 -27.49 29.77 66.02
N LYS A 38 -27.23 31.00 65.57
CA LYS A 38 -25.96 31.54 65.03
C LYS A 38 -25.51 31.00 63.65
N THR A 39 -25.01 31.92 62.83
CA THR A 39 -24.06 31.73 61.70
C THR A 39 -24.48 30.90 60.46
N CYS A 40 -24.76 31.63 59.36
CA CYS A 40 -24.52 31.27 57.95
C CYS A 40 -24.96 29.89 57.39
N VAL A 41 -26.15 29.81 56.74
CA VAL A 41 -26.52 28.68 55.85
C VAL A 41 -27.19 29.08 54.51
N PRO A 42 -28.29 29.88 54.45
CA PRO A 42 -29.14 29.90 53.25
C PRO A 42 -28.52 30.52 51.99
N LEU A 43 -27.65 31.50 52.15
CA LEU A 43 -26.87 32.09 51.05
C LEU A 43 -25.86 31.10 50.45
N ILE A 44 -25.26 30.25 51.29
CA ILE A 44 -24.23 29.28 50.88
C ILE A 44 -24.84 28.22 49.94
N GLN A 45 -26.05 27.72 50.23
CA GLN A 45 -26.69 26.70 49.37
C GLN A 45 -26.98 27.22 47.95
N LYS A 46 -27.38 28.49 47.80
CA LYS A 46 -27.58 29.09 46.46
C LYS A 46 -26.27 29.32 45.71
N HIS A 47 -25.19 29.72 46.41
CA HIS A 47 -23.87 29.84 45.81
C HIS A 47 -23.30 28.48 45.38
N VAL A 48 -23.28 27.49 46.28
CA VAL A 48 -22.77 26.14 45.97
C VAL A 48 -23.55 25.46 44.84
N ALA A 49 -24.87 25.67 44.74
CA ALA A 49 -25.65 25.19 43.60
C ALA A 49 -25.25 25.87 42.27
N LYS A 50 -25.03 27.19 42.29
CA LYS A 50 -24.59 27.96 41.12
C LYS A 50 -23.16 27.60 40.70
N GLU A 51 -22.25 27.40 41.65
CA GLU A 51 -20.88 26.93 41.40
C GLU A 51 -20.88 25.52 40.80
N ARG A 52 -21.63 24.57 41.37
CA ARG A 52 -21.76 23.21 40.81
C ARG A 52 -22.32 23.22 39.38
N TYR A 53 -23.29 24.09 39.09
CA TYR A 53 -23.81 24.26 37.74
C TYR A 53 -22.76 24.84 36.77
N LEU A 54 -22.02 25.87 37.18
CA LEU A 54 -20.94 26.47 36.39
C LEU A 54 -19.77 25.51 36.15
N VAL A 55 -19.38 24.72 37.16
CA VAL A 55 -18.37 23.66 37.04
C VAL A 55 -18.85 22.58 36.07
N ALA A 56 -20.07 22.06 36.21
CA ALA A 56 -20.62 21.08 35.26
C ALA A 56 -20.71 21.63 33.82
N GLN A 57 -20.99 22.93 33.66
CA GLN A 57 -21.01 23.58 32.35
C GLN A 57 -19.59 23.84 31.78
N ALA A 58 -18.58 23.96 32.64
CA ALA A 58 -17.18 24.03 32.24
C ALA A 58 -16.62 22.64 31.87
N GLU A 59 -16.89 21.61 32.69
CA GLU A 59 -16.60 20.20 32.42
C GLU A 59 -17.17 19.76 31.06
N LEU A 60 -18.46 20.02 30.81
CA LEU A 60 -19.11 19.66 29.54
C LEU A 60 -18.46 20.37 28.34
N LYS A 61 -18.10 21.65 28.48
CA LYS A 61 -17.39 22.40 27.42
C LYS A 61 -15.97 21.88 27.22
N PHE A 62 -15.25 21.56 28.28
CA PHE A 62 -13.90 21.00 28.21
C PHE A 62 -13.93 19.62 27.53
N ALA A 63 -14.86 18.75 27.92
CA ALA A 63 -15.10 17.48 27.23
C ALA A 63 -15.45 17.67 25.74
N LEU A 64 -16.24 18.69 25.37
CA LEU A 64 -16.54 19.00 23.98
C LEU A 64 -15.29 19.48 23.21
N TYR A 65 -14.46 20.33 23.81
CA TYR A 65 -13.20 20.79 23.22
C TYR A 65 -12.16 19.67 23.11
N VAL A 66 -12.09 18.77 24.09
CA VAL A 66 -11.24 17.56 24.02
C VAL A 66 -11.76 16.61 22.94
N ALA A 67 -13.08 16.42 22.80
CA ALA A 67 -13.65 15.62 21.73
C ALA A 67 -13.37 16.23 20.33
N LEU A 68 -13.53 17.55 20.17
CA LEU A 68 -13.11 18.24 18.94
C LEU A 68 -11.60 18.14 18.70
N ALA A 69 -10.77 18.28 19.74
CA ALA A 69 -9.33 18.15 19.62
C ALA A 69 -8.93 16.72 19.20
N VAL A 70 -9.57 15.68 19.75
CA VAL A 70 -9.37 14.27 19.34
C VAL A 70 -9.84 14.05 17.90
N LEU A 71 -10.97 14.62 17.48
CA LEU A 71 -11.39 14.60 16.07
C LEU A 71 -10.35 15.27 15.16
N MET A 72 -9.86 16.47 15.54
CA MET A 72 -8.85 17.20 14.76
C MET A 72 -7.44 16.57 14.84
N LEU A 73 -7.15 15.76 15.86
CA LEU A 73 -5.95 14.92 15.97
C LEU A 73 -6.08 13.59 15.20
N SER A 74 -7.29 13.21 14.77
CA SER A 74 -7.49 12.15 13.77
C SER A 74 -7.25 12.64 12.32
N CYS A 75 -6.88 13.92 12.16
CA CYS A 75 -6.46 14.47 10.87
C CYS A 75 -5.19 13.78 10.38
N GLN A 76 -5.19 13.40 9.10
CA GLN A 76 -4.09 12.74 8.40
C GLN A 76 -3.78 11.32 8.90
N ALA A 77 -4.70 10.41 8.61
CA ALA A 77 -4.30 9.12 8.05
C ALA A 77 -3.57 9.34 6.71
N GLU A 78 -2.32 9.80 6.76
CA GLU A 78 -1.41 9.62 5.64
C GLU A 78 -1.33 8.13 5.32
N ALA A 79 -1.18 7.79 4.04
CA ALA A 79 -1.16 6.40 3.59
C ALA A 79 0.21 5.73 3.82
N TYR A 80 0.65 5.79 5.06
CA TYR A 80 1.88 5.20 5.57
C TYR A 80 1.82 3.68 5.46
N ASP A 81 2.76 3.09 4.71
CA ASP A 81 2.91 1.65 4.65
C ASP A 81 3.86 1.19 5.78
N PRO A 82 3.37 0.53 6.85
CA PRO A 82 4.19 0.20 8.01
C PRO A 82 5.27 -0.85 7.72
N LEU A 83 5.21 -1.53 6.56
CA LEU A 83 6.24 -2.48 6.11
C LEU A 83 7.27 -1.85 5.15
N ASP A 84 7.04 -0.62 4.68
CA ASP A 84 8.00 0.15 3.88
C ASP A 84 7.95 1.66 4.23
N PRO A 85 8.31 2.03 5.48
CA PRO A 85 8.06 3.37 6.01
C PRO A 85 8.89 4.48 5.36
N ASN A 86 9.90 4.12 4.57
CA ASN A 86 10.73 5.04 3.77
C ASN A 86 10.44 4.93 2.26
N GLY A 87 9.51 4.06 1.86
CA GLY A 87 9.22 3.68 0.47
C GLY A 87 8.67 4.84 -0.36
N ASN A 88 9.51 5.38 -1.23
CA ASN A 88 9.15 6.49 -2.10
C ASN A 88 9.75 6.32 -3.51
N ILE A 89 9.22 7.07 -4.47
CA ILE A 89 9.88 7.28 -5.76
C ILE A 89 10.44 8.72 -5.76
N THR A 90 11.75 8.86 -5.97
CA THR A 90 12.39 10.17 -6.09
C THR A 90 12.81 10.42 -7.53
N VAL A 91 12.19 11.46 -8.12
CA VAL A 91 12.56 12.04 -9.40
C VAL A 91 13.63 13.10 -9.13
N LYS A 92 14.88 12.77 -9.44
CA LYS A 92 16.02 13.68 -9.36
C LYS A 92 16.25 14.34 -10.72
N TRP A 93 16.54 15.63 -10.72
CA TRP A 93 16.76 16.42 -11.92
C TRP A 93 18.13 17.11 -11.81
N ASP A 94 19.08 16.69 -12.65
CA ASP A 94 20.45 17.18 -12.67
C ASP A 94 20.69 18.05 -13.90
N VAL A 95 20.93 19.35 -13.71
CA VAL A 95 21.33 20.26 -14.79
C VAL A 95 22.81 20.02 -15.12
N MET A 96 23.08 19.53 -16.33
CA MET A 96 24.41 19.12 -16.77
C MET A 96 25.17 20.24 -17.48
N SER A 97 24.47 21.06 -18.27
CA SER A 97 25.05 22.20 -18.99
C SER A 97 24.00 23.29 -19.28
N TRP A 98 24.47 24.52 -19.46
CA TRP A 98 23.65 25.61 -20.01
C TRP A 98 23.53 25.50 -21.53
N ALA A 99 22.39 25.92 -22.06
CA ALA A 99 22.13 26.11 -23.48
C ALA A 99 21.85 27.60 -23.75
N PRO A 100 21.94 28.09 -25.00
CA PRO A 100 21.76 29.52 -25.31
C PRO A 100 20.45 30.14 -24.80
N ASP A 101 19.36 29.37 -24.78
CA ASP A 101 18.04 29.78 -24.29
C ASP A 101 17.53 28.95 -23.09
N GLY A 102 18.42 28.21 -22.40
CA GLY A 102 18.02 27.37 -21.27
C GLY A 102 19.09 26.42 -20.78
N TYR A 103 18.79 25.12 -20.71
CA TYR A 103 19.71 24.10 -20.15
C TYR A 103 19.46 22.68 -20.68
N VAL A 104 20.47 21.82 -20.55
CA VAL A 104 20.36 20.37 -20.72
C VAL A 104 20.42 19.70 -19.36
N ALA A 105 19.50 18.78 -19.09
CA ALA A 105 19.42 18.06 -17.83
C ALA A 105 19.20 16.55 -18.02
N VAL A 106 19.65 15.77 -17.05
CA VAL A 106 19.32 14.36 -16.89
C VAL A 106 18.31 14.22 -15.77
N VAL A 107 17.20 13.55 -16.06
CA VAL A 107 16.12 13.24 -15.12
C VAL A 107 16.21 11.76 -14.77
N THR A 108 16.38 11.46 -13.47
CA THR A 108 16.55 10.10 -12.95
C THR A 108 15.41 9.78 -11.98
N ILE A 109 14.60 8.80 -12.33
CA ILE A 109 13.54 8.25 -11.49
C ILE A 109 14.13 7.06 -10.73
N ASN A 110 14.21 7.20 -9.40
CA ASN A 110 14.71 6.17 -8.50
C ASN A 110 13.53 5.62 -7.70
N ASN A 111 13.26 4.33 -7.80
CA ASN A 111 12.33 3.66 -6.90
C ASN A 111 13.09 3.19 -5.66
N PHE A 112 12.73 3.70 -4.49
CA PHE A 112 13.27 3.27 -3.20
C PHE A 112 12.30 2.35 -2.44
N GLN A 113 11.16 1.98 -3.02
CA GLN A 113 10.20 1.07 -2.41
C GLN A 113 10.76 -0.36 -2.35
N MET A 114 10.62 -1.01 -1.20
CA MET A 114 11.23 -2.31 -0.92
C MET A 114 10.60 -3.45 -1.73
N TYR A 115 9.29 -3.42 -1.95
CA TYR A 115 8.55 -4.49 -2.64
C TYR A 115 7.52 -4.00 -3.66
N ARG A 116 7.27 -2.68 -3.76
CA ARG A 116 6.42 -2.11 -4.81
C ARG A 116 7.28 -1.71 -6.01
N GLN A 117 6.74 -1.94 -7.20
CA GLN A 117 7.41 -1.76 -8.48
C GLN A 117 6.51 -1.05 -9.50
N ILE A 118 7.12 -0.39 -10.48
CA ILE A 118 6.41 0.19 -11.61
C ILE A 118 6.38 -0.87 -12.72
N MET A 119 5.20 -1.45 -12.95
CA MET A 119 4.98 -2.49 -13.96
C MET A 119 4.57 -1.89 -15.30
N SER A 120 4.64 -2.66 -16.39
CA SER A 120 4.04 -2.29 -17.69
C SER A 120 2.58 -1.83 -17.50
N PRO A 121 2.14 -0.69 -18.07
CA PRO A 121 2.73 0.09 -19.17
C PRO A 121 3.89 1.03 -18.78
N GLY A 122 4.36 0.97 -17.53
CA GLY A 122 5.49 1.74 -17.03
C GLY A 122 5.10 3.06 -16.37
N TRP A 123 6.09 3.88 -16.04
CA TRP A 123 5.86 5.24 -15.54
C TRP A 123 5.45 6.18 -16.67
N THR A 124 4.56 7.10 -16.32
CA THR A 124 4.18 8.29 -17.08
C THR A 124 4.30 9.46 -16.12
N ILE A 125 5.20 10.40 -16.40
CA ILE A 125 5.46 11.56 -15.54
C ILE A 125 4.97 12.83 -16.22
N GLY A 126 4.27 13.67 -15.47
CA GLY A 126 3.90 15.03 -15.88
C GLY A 126 4.48 16.08 -14.93
N TRP A 127 4.56 17.31 -15.41
CA TRP A 127 4.89 18.48 -14.58
C TRP A 127 4.34 19.74 -15.26
N MET A 128 4.27 20.85 -14.53
CA MET A 128 3.93 22.16 -15.06
C MET A 128 5.18 23.04 -15.13
N TRP A 129 5.49 23.58 -16.31
CA TRP A 129 6.57 24.57 -16.46
C TRP A 129 6.25 25.86 -15.69
N ALA A 130 7.25 26.56 -15.17
CA ALA A 130 7.03 27.76 -14.35
C ALA A 130 6.58 28.97 -15.19
N LYS A 131 7.27 29.25 -16.30
CA LYS A 131 7.07 30.41 -17.20
C LYS A 131 6.47 29.95 -18.54
N LYS A 132 7.30 29.86 -19.58
CA LYS A 132 6.97 29.53 -20.99
C LYS A 132 8.02 28.56 -21.57
N GLU A 133 8.67 27.79 -20.69
CA GLU A 133 9.69 26.82 -21.05
C GLU A 133 9.14 25.78 -22.04
N VAL A 134 9.99 25.30 -22.95
CA VAL A 134 9.67 24.29 -23.97
C VAL A 134 10.69 23.16 -23.95
N ILE A 135 10.34 21.99 -24.47
CA ILE A 135 11.28 20.88 -24.65
C ILE A 135 11.81 20.94 -26.08
N TRP A 136 13.09 21.25 -26.24
CA TRP A 136 13.76 21.23 -27.55
C TRP A 136 13.95 19.81 -28.06
N SER A 137 14.44 18.90 -27.21
CA SER A 137 14.70 17.51 -27.55
C SER A 137 14.74 16.63 -26.29
N MET A 138 14.59 15.31 -26.50
CA MET A 138 14.69 14.29 -25.46
C MET A 138 15.50 13.08 -25.96
N VAL A 139 16.14 12.36 -25.03
CA VAL A 139 16.87 11.10 -25.27
C VAL A 139 16.51 10.14 -24.14
N GLY A 140 16.24 8.87 -24.46
CA GLY A 140 15.77 7.85 -23.52
C GLY A 140 14.25 7.87 -23.22
N ALA A 141 13.59 9.01 -23.36
CA ALA A 141 12.14 9.18 -23.18
C ALA A 141 11.56 10.15 -24.22
N GLN A 142 10.22 10.23 -24.32
CA GLN A 142 9.51 11.11 -25.24
C GLN A 142 8.23 11.69 -24.62
N THR A 143 7.79 12.86 -25.09
CA THR A 143 6.45 13.37 -24.73
C THR A 143 5.35 12.66 -25.53
N THR A 144 4.19 12.44 -24.92
CA THR A 144 3.02 11.83 -25.58
C THR A 144 2.35 12.76 -26.61
N GLU A 145 2.58 14.07 -26.51
CA GLU A 145 2.01 15.10 -27.38
C GLU A 145 2.99 16.27 -27.53
N GLN A 146 3.08 16.86 -28.74
CA GLN A 146 3.86 18.08 -28.99
C GLN A 146 3.14 19.36 -28.53
N GLY A 147 1.82 19.46 -28.75
CA GLY A 147 1.03 20.67 -28.49
C GLY A 147 1.25 21.80 -29.52
N ASP A 148 0.73 22.99 -29.23
CA ASP A 148 0.85 24.16 -30.11
C ASP A 148 2.27 24.77 -30.06
N CYS A 149 3.06 24.47 -31.09
CA CYS A 149 4.36 25.08 -31.34
C CYS A 149 4.34 26.17 -32.44
N SER A 150 3.19 26.68 -32.86
CA SER A 150 3.03 27.62 -34.00
C SER A 150 3.89 28.90 -33.93
N LYS A 151 4.35 29.28 -32.73
CA LYS A 151 5.23 30.43 -32.49
C LYS A 151 6.66 30.23 -33.00
N PHE A 152 7.07 28.98 -33.25
CA PHE A 152 8.41 28.63 -33.70
C PHE A 152 8.41 28.41 -35.22
N LYS A 153 8.89 29.41 -35.98
CA LYS A 153 8.87 29.43 -37.46
C LYS A 153 10.05 28.72 -38.14
N GLY A 154 11.00 28.20 -37.37
CA GLY A 154 12.21 27.52 -37.86
C GLY A 154 12.33 26.15 -37.23
N ASN A 155 13.33 25.97 -36.36
CA ASN A 155 13.40 24.77 -35.50
C ASN A 155 12.16 24.73 -34.60
N VAL A 156 11.36 23.66 -34.72
CA VAL A 156 10.17 23.42 -33.90
C VAL A 156 10.56 22.57 -32.68
N PRO A 157 10.22 22.96 -31.44
CA PRO A 157 10.50 22.14 -30.26
C PRO A 157 9.78 20.79 -30.27
N HIS A 158 10.37 19.77 -29.65
CA HIS A 158 9.75 18.47 -29.42
C HIS A 158 8.43 18.56 -28.63
N CYS A 159 8.31 19.51 -27.68
CA CYS A 159 7.03 19.79 -27.02
C CYS A 159 6.93 21.26 -26.54
N CYS A 160 5.77 21.87 -26.79
CA CYS A 160 5.42 23.24 -26.36
C CYS A 160 4.26 23.28 -25.35
N LYS A 161 3.78 22.13 -24.85
CA LYS A 161 2.74 22.09 -23.80
C LYS A 161 3.29 22.69 -22.49
N LYS A 162 2.50 23.59 -21.87
CA LYS A 162 2.73 24.14 -20.51
C LYS A 162 2.76 23.05 -19.43
N VAL A 163 2.05 21.94 -19.69
CA VAL A 163 2.08 20.70 -18.92
C VAL A 163 2.43 19.56 -19.90
N PRO A 164 3.71 19.22 -20.09
CA PRO A 164 4.09 18.02 -20.82
C PRO A 164 3.75 16.75 -20.03
N THR A 165 3.54 15.66 -20.77
CA THR A 165 3.44 14.29 -20.25
C THR A 165 4.48 13.45 -20.95
N VAL A 166 5.35 12.79 -20.20
CA VAL A 166 6.51 12.03 -20.69
C VAL A 166 6.38 10.56 -20.33
N VAL A 167 6.76 9.70 -21.28
CA VAL A 167 6.90 8.25 -21.12
C VAL A 167 8.30 7.82 -21.55
N ASP A 168 8.81 6.76 -20.92
CA ASP A 168 10.05 6.08 -21.31
C ASP A 168 9.96 5.55 -22.75
N LEU A 169 11.11 5.35 -23.41
CA LEU A 169 11.14 4.61 -24.67
C LEU A 169 10.98 3.10 -24.45
N LEU A 170 10.56 2.38 -25.49
CA LEU A 170 10.50 0.92 -25.46
C LEU A 170 11.91 0.31 -25.66
N PRO A 171 12.14 -0.94 -25.21
CA PRO A 171 13.38 -1.65 -25.52
C PRO A 171 13.62 -1.79 -27.03
N GLY A 172 14.88 -1.72 -27.46
CA GLY A 172 15.28 -1.89 -28.86
C GLY A 172 15.35 -0.60 -29.69
N VAL A 173 15.14 0.58 -29.10
CA VAL A 173 15.38 1.87 -29.80
C VAL A 173 16.85 2.04 -30.22
N PRO A 174 17.14 2.80 -31.31
CA PRO A 174 18.51 3.06 -31.77
C PRO A 174 19.44 3.65 -30.70
N TYR A 175 20.73 3.29 -30.74
CA TYR A 175 21.71 3.68 -29.71
C TYR A 175 21.87 5.20 -29.52
N ASN A 176 21.71 6.00 -30.58
CA ASN A 176 21.72 7.46 -30.50
C ASN A 176 20.49 8.08 -29.80
N GLN A 177 19.46 7.27 -29.51
CA GLN A 177 18.28 7.64 -28.71
C GLN A 177 18.34 7.05 -27.28
N GLN A 178 19.40 6.31 -26.94
CA GLN A 178 19.59 5.71 -25.61
C GLN A 178 20.44 6.58 -24.68
N ILE A 179 20.23 6.40 -23.38
CA ILE A 179 21.08 6.88 -22.27
C ILE A 179 21.11 5.80 -21.18
N ALA A 180 22.11 5.80 -20.31
CA ALA A 180 22.21 4.83 -19.23
C ALA A 180 20.91 4.77 -18.39
N ASN A 181 20.39 3.55 -18.18
CA ASN A 181 19.13 3.25 -17.48
C ASN A 181 17.82 3.72 -18.16
N CYS A 182 17.81 4.15 -19.43
CA CYS A 182 16.57 4.40 -20.17
C CYS A 182 15.91 3.12 -20.70
N CYS A 183 14.80 3.32 -21.42
CA CYS A 183 14.37 2.47 -22.53
C CYS A 183 13.90 1.07 -22.11
N LYS A 184 13.26 1.00 -20.93
CA LYS A 184 12.70 -0.21 -20.31
C LYS A 184 11.18 -0.32 -20.52
N GLY A 185 10.58 0.56 -21.34
CA GLY A 185 9.13 0.74 -21.40
C GLY A 185 8.55 1.23 -20.07
N GLY A 186 9.33 2.01 -19.32
CA GLY A 186 8.94 2.63 -18.05
C GLY A 186 8.87 1.66 -16.87
N VAL A 187 9.29 0.40 -17.06
CA VAL A 187 9.34 -0.61 -15.99
C VAL A 187 10.50 -0.31 -15.04
N VAL A 188 10.20 -0.28 -13.73
CA VAL A 188 11.18 0.00 -12.67
C VAL A 188 10.93 -0.95 -11.51
N ALA A 189 11.92 -1.82 -11.24
CA ALA A 189 11.82 -2.86 -10.21
C ALA A 189 11.71 -2.26 -8.80
N ALA A 190 11.35 -3.10 -7.83
CA ALA A 190 11.42 -2.75 -6.41
C ALA A 190 12.89 -2.72 -5.93
N TRP A 191 13.27 -1.74 -5.11
CA TRP A 191 14.62 -1.60 -4.55
C TRP A 191 15.05 -2.82 -3.73
N GLY A 192 14.11 -3.42 -2.99
CA GLY A 192 14.40 -4.63 -2.22
C GLY A 192 14.68 -5.85 -3.10
N GLN A 193 14.17 -5.88 -4.33
CA GLN A 193 14.32 -6.98 -5.28
C GLN A 193 15.57 -6.80 -6.16
N ASP A 194 15.70 -5.66 -6.84
CA ASP A 194 16.84 -5.36 -7.71
C ASP A 194 17.16 -3.84 -7.70
N PRO A 195 18.12 -3.40 -6.86
CA PRO A 195 18.59 -2.01 -6.81
C PRO A 195 19.12 -1.45 -8.14
N THR A 196 19.55 -2.31 -9.08
CA THR A 196 20.08 -1.90 -10.38
C THR A 196 18.98 -1.68 -11.41
N ALA A 197 17.91 -2.48 -11.34
CA ALA A 197 16.72 -2.31 -12.14
C ALA A 197 15.76 -1.23 -11.61
N ALA A 198 15.85 -0.88 -10.31
CA ALA A 198 15.07 0.14 -9.62
C ALA A 198 15.37 1.61 -10.02
N ILE A 199 16.12 1.83 -11.12
CA ILE A 199 16.47 3.15 -11.66
C ILE A 199 16.03 3.24 -13.12
N SER A 200 15.38 4.34 -13.49
CA SER A 200 15.13 4.73 -14.89
C SER A 200 15.61 6.17 -15.12
N ALA A 201 16.13 6.50 -16.31
CA ALA A 201 16.62 7.84 -16.60
C ALA A 201 16.43 8.26 -18.06
N PHE A 202 16.28 9.57 -18.26
CA PHE A 202 16.22 10.21 -19.57
C PHE A 202 16.92 11.57 -19.56
N GLN A 203 17.30 12.08 -20.73
CA GLN A 203 17.85 13.42 -20.90
C GLN A 203 16.83 14.33 -21.58
N VAL A 204 16.77 15.59 -21.15
CA VAL A 204 15.88 16.62 -21.68
C VAL A 204 16.66 17.91 -21.96
N SER A 205 16.44 18.49 -23.13
CA SER A 205 16.91 19.84 -23.48
C SER A 205 15.75 20.83 -23.33
N VAL A 206 15.90 21.82 -22.45
CA VAL A 206 14.83 22.74 -22.06
C VAL A 206 15.16 24.14 -22.56
N GLY A 207 14.30 24.68 -23.42
CA GLY A 207 14.38 26.03 -24.00
C GLY A 207 13.44 27.03 -23.33
N GLN A 208 13.61 28.31 -23.69
CA GLN A 208 12.98 29.49 -23.05
C GLN A 208 13.07 29.50 -21.50
N ALA A 209 14.14 28.94 -20.96
CA ALA A 209 14.38 28.77 -19.53
C ALA A 209 15.47 29.74 -19.02
N GLY A 210 15.83 29.59 -17.74
CA GLY A 210 16.99 30.29 -17.19
C GLY A 210 18.30 29.63 -17.59
N THR A 211 19.31 30.45 -17.91
CA THR A 211 20.67 30.02 -18.28
C THR A 211 21.65 30.11 -17.10
N SER A 212 21.14 30.18 -15.86
CA SER A 212 21.94 30.21 -14.63
C SER A 212 21.13 29.83 -13.39
N ASN A 213 21.81 29.37 -12.34
CA ASN A 213 21.21 28.96 -11.05
C ASN A 213 20.31 30.03 -10.39
N LYS A 214 20.44 31.31 -10.76
CA LYS A 214 19.58 32.41 -10.26
C LYS A 214 18.34 32.66 -11.12
N THR A 215 18.36 32.26 -12.40
CA THR A 215 17.32 32.58 -13.39
C THR A 215 16.39 31.42 -13.71
N VAL A 216 16.88 30.18 -13.54
CA VAL A 216 16.08 28.94 -13.61
C VAL A 216 14.93 29.02 -12.60
N LYS A 217 13.76 28.54 -13.00
CA LYS A 217 12.65 28.27 -12.07
C LYS A 217 12.32 26.79 -12.14
N LEU A 218 12.12 26.20 -10.97
CA LEU A 218 11.77 24.80 -10.81
C LEU A 218 10.39 24.56 -11.42
N PRO A 219 10.17 23.41 -12.11
CA PRO A 219 8.82 23.00 -12.48
C PRO A 219 7.96 22.76 -11.22
N GLN A 220 6.65 22.82 -11.41
CA GLN A 220 5.63 22.73 -10.35
C GLN A 220 4.67 21.59 -10.67
N ASN A 221 3.81 21.21 -9.72
CA ASN A 221 2.69 20.27 -9.94
C ASN A 221 3.12 19.00 -10.68
N PHE A 222 4.14 18.31 -10.17
CA PHE A 222 4.57 17.02 -10.70
C PHE A 222 3.48 15.97 -10.48
N THR A 223 3.28 15.12 -11.49
CA THR A 223 2.38 13.97 -11.43
C THR A 223 3.14 12.72 -11.82
N LEU A 224 2.86 11.61 -11.14
CA LEU A 224 3.41 10.29 -11.46
C LEU A 224 2.26 9.31 -11.58
N LEU A 225 2.10 8.72 -12.76
CA LEU A 225 1.08 7.73 -13.07
C LEU A 225 1.80 6.48 -13.56
N GLY A 226 1.54 5.31 -12.97
CA GLY A 226 2.22 4.08 -13.40
C GLY A 226 2.35 3.01 -12.31
N PRO A 227 1.80 1.80 -12.51
CA PRO A 227 0.87 1.41 -13.58
C PRO A 227 -0.56 1.98 -13.41
N GLY A 228 -0.83 2.72 -12.33
CA GLY A 228 -2.15 3.31 -12.04
C GLY A 228 -2.07 4.61 -11.23
N LEU A 229 -3.21 4.99 -10.63
CA LEU A 229 -3.31 6.06 -9.63
C LEU A 229 -2.65 5.62 -8.31
N GLY A 230 -2.42 6.58 -7.41
CA GLY A 230 -1.94 6.33 -6.04
C GLY A 230 -0.76 7.19 -5.62
N TYR A 231 0.10 7.61 -6.55
CA TYR A 231 1.24 8.48 -6.23
C TYR A 231 0.83 9.94 -6.06
N THR A 232 1.32 10.57 -4.99
CA THR A 232 1.25 12.03 -4.77
C THR A 232 2.67 12.57 -4.69
N CYS A 233 3.00 13.56 -5.51
CA CYS A 233 4.33 14.15 -5.58
C CYS A 233 4.39 15.50 -4.85
N GLY A 234 5.42 15.68 -4.02
CA GLY A 234 5.69 16.96 -3.35
C GLY A 234 6.25 18.03 -4.30
N PRO A 235 6.43 19.28 -3.82
CA PRO A 235 7.10 20.32 -4.58
C PRO A 235 8.59 19.98 -4.80
N ALA A 236 9.16 20.44 -5.92
CA ALA A 236 10.58 20.32 -6.20
C ALA A 236 11.43 21.08 -5.17
N LYS A 237 12.41 20.40 -4.57
CA LYS A 237 13.34 20.96 -3.57
C LYS A 237 14.77 20.94 -4.12
N ILE A 238 15.45 22.08 -4.08
CA ILE A 238 16.87 22.17 -4.42
C ILE A 238 17.67 21.36 -3.40
N VAL A 239 18.64 20.58 -3.87
CA VAL A 239 19.54 19.76 -3.05
C VAL A 239 21.00 20.03 -3.47
N PRO A 240 22.01 19.63 -2.68
CA PRO A 240 23.40 19.69 -3.13
C PRO A 240 23.57 18.97 -4.48
N SER A 241 24.34 19.58 -5.39
CA SER A 241 24.53 19.05 -6.74
C SER A 241 25.04 17.61 -6.75
N THR A 242 24.47 16.75 -7.61
CA THR A 242 25.01 15.41 -7.85
C THR A 242 26.46 15.50 -8.33
N VAL A 243 27.35 14.73 -7.70
CA VAL A 243 28.70 14.45 -8.19
C VAL A 243 28.66 13.13 -8.96
N PHE A 244 29.12 13.15 -10.20
CA PHE A 244 29.28 11.98 -11.05
C PHE A 244 30.75 11.56 -11.08
N LEU A 245 30.99 10.26 -11.10
CA LEU A 245 32.32 9.67 -11.30
C LEU A 245 32.35 9.02 -12.68
N THR A 246 33.48 9.12 -13.38
CA THR A 246 33.74 8.25 -14.54
C THR A 246 33.86 6.78 -14.12
N SER A 247 33.71 5.85 -15.06
CA SER A 247 33.77 4.40 -14.81
C SER A 247 35.11 3.96 -14.20
N ASP A 248 36.21 4.60 -14.59
CA ASP A 248 37.55 4.42 -14.00
C ASP A 248 37.74 5.10 -12.63
N ARG A 249 36.73 5.84 -12.16
CA ARG A 249 36.70 6.69 -10.95
C ARG A 249 37.73 7.82 -10.89
N ARG A 250 38.50 8.08 -11.96
CA ARG A 250 39.60 9.06 -11.96
C ARG A 250 39.12 10.51 -12.10
N ARG A 251 38.05 10.74 -12.86
CA ARG A 251 37.46 12.07 -13.08
C ARG A 251 36.17 12.21 -12.29
N LYS A 252 36.04 13.34 -11.60
CA LYS A 252 34.77 13.80 -11.00
C LYS A 252 34.19 14.90 -11.88
N THR A 253 32.88 14.87 -12.11
CA THR A 253 32.09 15.98 -12.66
C THR A 253 30.90 16.23 -11.74
N GLN A 254 30.23 17.37 -11.89
CA GLN A 254 29.17 17.79 -10.98
C GLN A 254 28.04 18.47 -11.75
N ALA A 255 26.79 18.23 -11.36
CA ALA A 255 25.65 18.99 -11.86
C ALA A 255 25.78 20.48 -11.48
N LEU A 256 25.43 21.37 -12.41
CA LEU A 256 25.41 22.81 -12.17
C LEU A 256 24.34 23.20 -11.13
N MET A 257 23.24 22.43 -11.11
CA MET A 257 22.15 22.52 -10.15
C MET A 257 21.43 21.17 -10.08
N THR A 258 21.01 20.73 -8.89
CA THR A 258 20.17 19.53 -8.71
C THR A 258 18.93 19.87 -7.88
N TRP A 259 17.79 19.28 -8.25
CA TRP A 259 16.60 19.24 -7.40
C TRP A 259 15.94 17.87 -7.38
N ASN A 260 15.29 17.55 -6.27
CA ASN A 260 14.52 16.33 -6.08
C ASN A 260 13.03 16.63 -5.95
N VAL A 261 12.22 15.75 -6.52
CA VAL A 261 10.78 15.62 -6.27
C VAL A 261 10.56 14.24 -5.69
N THR A 262 9.95 14.17 -4.51
CA THR A 262 9.62 12.90 -3.85
C THR A 262 8.12 12.63 -4.03
N CYS A 263 7.80 11.44 -4.52
CA CYS A 263 6.44 10.94 -4.70
C CYS A 263 6.20 9.76 -3.76
N THR A 264 5.21 9.87 -2.88
CA THR A 264 4.77 8.80 -1.98
C THR A 264 3.55 8.11 -2.56
N TYR A 265 3.37 6.82 -2.25
CA TYR A 265 2.23 6.03 -2.72
C TYR A 265 1.14 5.99 -1.65
N SER A 266 -0.12 6.06 -2.08
CA SER A 266 -1.30 5.89 -1.23
C SER A 266 -2.21 4.81 -1.77
N GLN A 267 -2.38 3.72 -1.00
CA GLN A 267 -3.32 2.65 -1.32
C GLN A 267 -4.76 3.20 -1.45
N PHE A 268 -5.16 4.13 -0.56
CA PHE A 268 -6.48 4.76 -0.57
C PHE A 268 -6.74 5.65 -1.79
N LEU A 269 -5.70 6.27 -2.37
CA LEU A 269 -5.81 7.03 -3.63
C LEU A 269 -5.67 6.15 -4.87
N ALA A 270 -5.08 4.96 -4.74
CA ALA A 270 -4.92 4.01 -5.84
C ALA A 270 -6.21 3.25 -6.16
N SER A 271 -6.88 2.73 -5.13
CA SER A 271 -8.14 1.99 -5.29
C SER A 271 -8.94 1.93 -4.00
N LYS A 272 -10.27 1.96 -4.13
CA LYS A 272 -11.21 1.70 -3.02
C LYS A 272 -11.28 0.23 -2.61
N ASN A 273 -10.93 -0.68 -3.53
CA ASN A 273 -10.95 -2.13 -3.33
C ASN A 273 -9.52 -2.69 -3.44
N PRO A 274 -9.15 -3.73 -2.69
CA PRO A 274 -7.86 -4.40 -2.86
C PRO A 274 -7.75 -5.04 -4.26
N SER A 275 -6.52 -5.28 -4.73
CA SER A 275 -6.25 -5.95 -6.01
C SER A 275 -6.07 -7.48 -5.87
N CYS A 276 -5.93 -8.00 -4.66
CA CYS A 276 -5.71 -9.41 -4.39
C CYS A 276 -6.51 -9.94 -3.19
N CYS A 277 -6.69 -11.26 -3.14
CA CYS A 277 -7.28 -11.97 -2.00
C CYS A 277 -6.44 -13.20 -1.63
N VAL A 278 -6.65 -13.70 -0.41
CA VAL A 278 -5.98 -14.90 0.11
C VAL A 278 -7.00 -16.02 0.32
N SER A 279 -6.59 -17.27 0.10
CA SER A 279 -7.35 -18.46 0.47
C SER A 279 -6.47 -19.48 1.20
N PHE A 280 -7.05 -20.24 2.13
CA PHE A 280 -6.32 -21.12 3.04
C PHE A 280 -6.75 -22.58 2.95
N SER A 281 -5.81 -23.50 3.20
CA SER A 281 -6.07 -24.92 3.36
C SER A 281 -4.98 -25.59 4.21
N SER A 282 -5.22 -26.81 4.69
CA SER A 282 -4.24 -27.58 5.46
C SER A 282 -4.42 -29.08 5.26
N PHE A 283 -3.36 -29.86 5.51
CA PHE A 283 -3.42 -31.33 5.46
C PHE A 283 -4.35 -31.99 6.49
N TYR A 284 -4.90 -31.21 7.43
CA TYR A 284 -5.75 -31.68 8.53
C TYR A 284 -7.22 -31.21 8.42
N ASN A 285 -7.59 -30.59 7.30
CA ASN A 285 -8.95 -30.12 7.03
C ASN A 285 -9.24 -30.20 5.53
N ASP A 286 -10.19 -31.05 5.14
CA ASP A 286 -10.53 -31.34 3.74
C ASP A 286 -11.18 -30.15 3.01
N THR A 287 -11.61 -29.12 3.75
CA THR A 287 -12.25 -27.92 3.17
C THR A 287 -11.23 -26.82 2.90
N ILE A 288 -11.25 -26.30 1.65
CA ILE A 288 -10.49 -25.10 1.29
C ILE A 288 -11.31 -23.88 1.71
N VAL A 289 -10.72 -23.02 2.54
CA VAL A 289 -11.28 -21.74 2.96
C VAL A 289 -11.08 -20.74 1.82
N PRO A 290 -12.15 -20.32 1.11
CA PRO A 290 -12.03 -19.52 -0.10
C PRO A 290 -11.66 -18.07 0.22
N CYS A 291 -11.31 -17.30 -0.82
CA CYS A 291 -11.30 -15.84 -0.70
C CYS A 291 -12.72 -15.35 -0.35
N PRO A 292 -12.88 -14.31 0.50
CA PRO A 292 -14.18 -13.71 0.74
C PRO A 292 -14.85 -13.24 -0.57
N SER A 293 -16.14 -13.53 -0.71
CA SER A 293 -16.93 -13.10 -1.86
C SER A 293 -16.87 -11.58 -2.05
N CYS A 294 -16.78 -11.13 -3.30
CA CYS A 294 -16.66 -9.72 -3.69
C CYS A 294 -15.44 -8.96 -3.11
N SER A 295 -14.39 -9.65 -2.64
CA SER A 295 -13.17 -9.04 -2.05
C SER A 295 -12.63 -7.84 -2.83
N CYS A 296 -12.56 -7.92 -4.16
CA CYS A 296 -12.02 -6.85 -5.01
C CYS A 296 -13.11 -6.01 -5.72
N GLY A 297 -14.37 -6.17 -5.30
CA GLY A 297 -15.53 -5.48 -5.85
C GLY A 297 -16.34 -6.33 -6.84
N CYS A 298 -17.61 -6.58 -6.53
CA CYS A 298 -18.54 -7.20 -7.47
C CYS A 298 -19.20 -6.14 -8.37
N HIS A 299 -18.82 -6.13 -9.64
CA HIS A 299 -19.48 -5.33 -10.68
C HIS A 299 -20.58 -6.12 -11.41
N ASN A 300 -21.56 -5.39 -11.96
CA ASN A 300 -22.75 -5.95 -12.62
C ASN A 300 -22.44 -6.93 -13.77
N LYS A 301 -23.46 -7.76 -14.10
CA LYS A 301 -23.43 -8.81 -15.13
C LYS A 301 -22.84 -8.32 -16.47
N GLY A 302 -21.58 -8.67 -16.73
CA GLY A 302 -20.85 -8.30 -17.95
C GLY A 302 -19.38 -7.94 -17.74
N SER A 303 -18.97 -7.67 -16.49
CA SER A 303 -17.62 -7.26 -16.08
C SER A 303 -16.52 -8.34 -16.21
N CYS A 304 -16.89 -9.62 -16.32
CA CYS A 304 -15.96 -10.75 -16.31
C CYS A 304 -16.32 -11.81 -17.37
N ILE A 305 -15.35 -12.66 -17.70
CA ILE A 305 -15.51 -13.79 -18.62
C ILE A 305 -15.63 -15.09 -17.82
N ARG A 306 -16.70 -15.86 -18.08
CA ARG A 306 -16.85 -17.20 -17.50
C ARG A 306 -15.81 -18.15 -18.09
N MET A 307 -15.14 -18.90 -17.21
CA MET A 307 -14.25 -19.99 -17.56
C MET A 307 -14.92 -20.94 -18.57
N ASN A 308 -14.14 -21.46 -19.52
CA ASN A 308 -14.57 -22.38 -20.58
C ASN A 308 -15.69 -21.87 -21.51
N SER A 309 -16.05 -20.58 -21.46
CA SER A 309 -17.00 -19.99 -22.42
C SER A 309 -16.38 -19.85 -23.82
N LYS A 310 -17.22 -19.74 -24.87
CA LYS A 310 -16.77 -19.43 -26.24
C LYS A 310 -15.97 -18.11 -26.31
N LYS A 311 -16.21 -17.16 -25.40
CA LYS A 311 -15.44 -15.92 -25.28
C LYS A 311 -14.06 -16.13 -24.66
N SER A 312 -13.93 -17.09 -23.73
CA SER A 312 -12.64 -17.46 -23.11
C SER A 312 -11.60 -17.97 -24.12
N HIS A 313 -12.04 -18.39 -25.31
CA HIS A 313 -11.20 -18.96 -26.37
C HIS A 313 -11.17 -18.10 -27.65
N SER A 314 -11.72 -16.87 -27.62
CA SER A 314 -11.71 -16.00 -28.80
C SER A 314 -10.30 -15.45 -29.06
N ARG A 315 -9.80 -15.59 -30.30
CA ARG A 315 -8.53 -14.97 -30.72
C ARG A 315 -8.50 -13.48 -30.36
N GLY A 316 -7.44 -13.03 -29.70
CA GLY A 316 -7.32 -11.65 -29.24
C GLY A 316 -8.00 -11.33 -27.90
N ILE A 317 -8.41 -12.31 -27.10
CA ILE A 317 -8.86 -12.06 -25.72
C ILE A 317 -7.75 -11.44 -24.85
N ASN A 318 -6.52 -11.91 -24.98
CA ASN A 318 -5.38 -11.49 -24.16
C ASN A 318 -4.73 -10.16 -24.60
N THR A 319 -5.16 -9.56 -25.71
CA THR A 319 -4.54 -8.29 -26.15
C THR A 319 -4.91 -7.16 -25.19
N PRO A 320 -3.92 -6.38 -24.69
CA PRO A 320 -4.17 -5.18 -23.93
C PRO A 320 -5.02 -4.18 -24.73
N ARG A 321 -5.93 -3.48 -24.06
CA ARG A 321 -6.62 -2.31 -24.63
C ARG A 321 -5.84 -1.05 -24.31
N LYS A 322 -6.03 0.02 -25.10
CA LYS A 322 -5.44 1.35 -24.85
C LYS A 322 -5.72 1.86 -23.42
N ASP A 323 -6.87 1.49 -22.87
CA ASP A 323 -7.33 1.89 -21.53
C ASP A 323 -6.71 1.04 -20.40
N ASN A 324 -5.91 0.02 -20.73
CA ASN A 324 -5.33 -1.00 -19.84
C ASN A 324 -6.32 -1.70 -18.87
N ALA A 325 -7.63 -1.56 -19.11
CA ALA A 325 -8.68 -2.08 -18.24
C ALA A 325 -8.59 -3.62 -18.10
N PRO A 326 -8.50 -4.14 -16.87
CA PRO A 326 -8.32 -5.57 -16.60
C PRO A 326 -9.52 -6.37 -17.09
N LEU A 327 -9.27 -7.58 -17.58
CA LEU A 327 -10.31 -8.49 -18.07
C LEU A 327 -10.32 -9.74 -17.20
N LEU A 328 -11.22 -9.79 -16.22
CA LEU A 328 -11.19 -10.82 -15.19
C LEU A 328 -11.94 -12.10 -15.59
N GLN A 329 -11.43 -13.24 -15.17
CA GLN A 329 -12.21 -14.47 -15.07
C GLN A 329 -13.26 -14.33 -13.96
N CYS A 330 -14.49 -14.73 -14.24
CA CYS A 330 -15.57 -14.70 -13.25
C CYS A 330 -15.26 -15.68 -12.11
N THR A 331 -15.13 -15.14 -10.90
CA THR A 331 -14.94 -15.87 -9.63
C THR A 331 -15.88 -15.25 -8.59
N HIS A 332 -16.07 -15.90 -7.43
CA HIS A 332 -16.87 -15.31 -6.34
C HIS A 332 -16.17 -14.09 -5.70
N HIS A 333 -14.84 -14.03 -5.72
CA HIS A 333 -14.04 -12.97 -5.10
C HIS A 333 -13.73 -11.79 -6.03
N MET A 334 -13.83 -11.98 -7.36
CA MET A 334 -13.64 -10.96 -8.40
C MET A 334 -12.27 -10.26 -8.38
N CYS A 335 -11.22 -10.93 -7.90
CA CYS A 335 -9.86 -10.38 -7.85
C CYS A 335 -9.01 -10.85 -9.04
N PRO A 336 -8.15 -9.98 -9.64
CA PRO A 336 -7.16 -10.40 -10.62
C PRO A 336 -6.12 -11.35 -10.02
N ILE A 337 -5.78 -11.23 -8.74
CA ILE A 337 -4.81 -12.11 -8.08
C ILE A 337 -5.43 -12.84 -6.89
N ARG A 338 -5.09 -14.12 -6.75
CA ARG A 338 -5.30 -14.92 -5.55
C ARG A 338 -3.98 -15.50 -5.07
N VAL A 339 -3.67 -15.32 -3.80
CA VAL A 339 -2.61 -16.06 -3.11
C VAL A 339 -3.26 -17.23 -2.37
N HIS A 340 -2.88 -18.46 -2.69
CA HIS A 340 -3.26 -19.64 -1.89
C HIS A 340 -2.10 -20.04 -0.98
N TRP A 341 -2.40 -20.25 0.30
CA TRP A 341 -1.46 -20.71 1.31
C TRP A 341 -1.96 -22.02 1.92
N HIS A 342 -1.24 -23.10 1.65
CA HIS A 342 -1.58 -24.46 2.03
C HIS A 342 -0.57 -24.99 3.05
N VAL A 343 -1.02 -25.36 4.25
CA VAL A 343 -0.17 -26.01 5.26
C VAL A 343 -0.02 -27.48 4.86
N LYS A 344 1.14 -27.86 4.30
CA LYS A 344 1.36 -29.13 3.61
C LYS A 344 1.73 -30.28 4.55
N ILE A 345 2.74 -30.09 5.41
CA ILE A 345 3.18 -31.10 6.39
C ILE A 345 3.70 -30.39 7.65
N ASN A 346 3.45 -30.98 8.82
CA ASN A 346 3.96 -30.53 10.11
C ASN A 346 4.84 -31.63 10.73
N TYR A 347 6.17 -31.42 10.76
CA TYR A 347 7.13 -32.36 11.35
C TYR A 347 7.30 -32.10 12.85
N LYS A 348 8.30 -32.73 13.49
CA LYS A 348 8.62 -32.45 14.91
C LYS A 348 9.09 -31.01 15.09
N ASP A 349 10.24 -30.65 14.51
CA ASP A 349 10.92 -29.35 14.71
C ASP A 349 10.76 -28.36 13.55
N TYR A 350 10.15 -28.78 12.43
CA TYR A 350 9.91 -27.97 11.22
C TYR A 350 8.46 -28.11 10.74
N TRP A 351 8.03 -27.20 9.87
CA TRP A 351 6.79 -27.33 9.11
C TRP A 351 6.94 -26.74 7.71
N ARG A 352 6.09 -27.20 6.79
CA ARG A 352 6.16 -26.89 5.36
C ARG A 352 4.84 -26.31 4.88
N ALA A 353 4.88 -25.09 4.35
CA ALA A 353 3.77 -24.48 3.64
C ALA A 353 4.04 -24.52 2.12
N LYS A 354 2.97 -24.61 1.34
CA LYS A 354 2.98 -24.43 -0.11
C LYS A 354 2.27 -23.12 -0.44
N ILE A 355 2.93 -22.27 -1.21
CA ILE A 355 2.43 -20.99 -1.70
C ILE A 355 2.06 -21.19 -3.17
N SER A 356 0.93 -20.63 -3.61
CA SER A 356 0.54 -20.64 -5.03
C SER A 356 -0.17 -19.34 -5.38
N VAL A 357 0.44 -18.53 -6.25
CA VAL A 357 -0.17 -17.30 -6.76
C VAL A 357 -0.87 -17.62 -8.08
N THR A 358 -2.14 -17.24 -8.22
CA THR A 358 -2.93 -17.45 -9.44
C THR A 358 -3.35 -16.10 -10.03
N ASN A 359 -3.14 -15.94 -11.34
CA ASN A 359 -3.65 -14.82 -12.12
C ASN A 359 -4.99 -15.16 -12.76
N PHE A 360 -5.96 -14.25 -12.61
CA PHE A 360 -7.30 -14.30 -13.16
C PHE A 360 -7.57 -13.14 -14.14
N ASN A 361 -6.56 -12.34 -14.49
CA ASN A 361 -6.64 -11.32 -15.52
C ASN A 361 -6.13 -11.85 -16.87
N TYR A 362 -6.98 -11.85 -17.89
CA TYR A 362 -6.62 -12.29 -19.25
C TYR A 362 -5.70 -11.31 -19.99
N ARG A 363 -5.59 -10.04 -19.55
CA ARG A 363 -4.89 -8.97 -20.29
C ARG A 363 -3.63 -8.42 -19.61
N MET A 364 -3.21 -8.99 -18.50
CA MET A 364 -2.10 -8.45 -17.71
C MET A 364 -1.24 -9.57 -17.16
N ASN A 365 0.05 -9.46 -17.45
CA ASN A 365 1.09 -10.39 -17.01
C ASN A 365 1.93 -9.65 -15.97
N TYR A 366 2.29 -10.33 -14.90
CA TYR A 366 3.01 -9.73 -13.79
C TYR A 366 4.49 -10.10 -13.87
N THR A 367 5.26 -9.25 -14.56
CA THR A 367 6.73 -9.27 -14.60
C THR A 367 7.33 -8.89 -13.25
N GLN A 368 8.46 -9.49 -12.88
CA GLN A 368 9.21 -9.18 -11.64
C GLN A 368 8.33 -9.21 -10.38
N TRP A 369 7.26 -10.00 -10.35
CA TRP A 369 6.25 -9.95 -9.28
C TRP A 369 6.86 -10.17 -7.88
N THR A 370 6.27 -9.51 -6.87
CA THR A 370 6.65 -9.64 -5.46
C THR A 370 5.46 -10.09 -4.61
N LEU A 371 5.75 -10.89 -3.59
CA LEU A 371 4.79 -11.36 -2.60
C LEU A 371 5.41 -11.16 -1.21
N VAL A 372 4.86 -10.24 -0.41
CA VAL A 372 5.28 -10.06 0.99
C VAL A 372 4.30 -10.76 1.91
N VAL A 373 4.82 -11.48 2.89
CA VAL A 373 4.04 -12.22 3.88
C VAL A 373 4.51 -11.83 5.27
N GLN A 374 3.58 -11.54 6.17
CA GLN A 374 3.85 -11.34 7.60
C GLN A 374 3.37 -12.56 8.38
N HIS A 375 4.30 -13.26 9.04
CA HIS A 375 4.05 -14.47 9.82
C HIS A 375 5.21 -14.69 10.81
N PRO A 376 4.97 -14.88 12.13
CA PRO A 376 6.02 -15.01 13.16
C PRO A 376 7.24 -15.86 12.76
N ASN A 377 7.03 -17.12 12.33
CA ASN A 377 8.10 -18.03 11.90
C ASN A 377 8.94 -17.60 10.68
N LEU A 378 8.62 -16.50 9.98
CA LEU A 378 9.50 -15.95 8.93
C LEU A 378 10.78 -15.33 9.51
N ASN A 379 10.85 -15.17 10.84
CA ASN A 379 12.09 -14.91 11.56
C ASN A 379 13.12 -16.07 11.46
N ASN A 380 12.68 -17.28 11.08
CA ASN A 380 13.50 -18.49 11.03
C ASN A 380 13.11 -19.39 9.84
N VAL A 381 13.28 -18.84 8.63
CA VAL A 381 13.13 -19.58 7.37
C VAL A 381 14.34 -20.49 7.16
N THR A 382 14.08 -21.79 7.02
CA THR A 382 15.13 -22.80 6.78
C THR A 382 15.45 -22.93 5.29
N GLN A 383 14.42 -22.94 4.43
CA GLN A 383 14.59 -23.04 2.98
C GLN A 383 13.34 -22.54 2.25
N VAL A 384 13.55 -21.86 1.11
CA VAL A 384 12.49 -21.57 0.12
C VAL A 384 12.82 -22.35 -1.14
N PHE A 385 11.77 -22.90 -1.77
CA PHE A 385 11.86 -23.68 -3.00
C PHE A 385 11.19 -22.90 -4.14
N SER A 386 11.82 -22.89 -5.32
CA SER A 386 11.34 -22.27 -6.56
C SER A 386 11.14 -20.75 -6.58
N PHE A 387 11.14 -20.04 -5.45
CA PHE A 387 11.15 -18.57 -5.38
C PHE A 387 12.43 -18.10 -4.68
N ASP A 388 12.89 -16.90 -5.06
CA ASP A 388 13.91 -16.17 -4.31
C ASP A 388 13.27 -15.56 -3.04
N TYR A 389 14.06 -15.38 -1.98
CA TYR A 389 13.59 -14.92 -0.67
C TYR A 389 14.49 -13.84 -0.07
N LYS A 390 13.87 -12.83 0.55
CA LYS A 390 14.55 -11.78 1.31
C LYS A 390 13.72 -11.38 2.53
N PRO A 391 14.28 -11.38 3.75
CA PRO A 391 13.58 -10.84 4.91
C PRO A 391 13.38 -9.33 4.75
N VAL A 392 12.20 -8.83 5.14
CA VAL A 392 11.88 -7.39 5.18
C VAL A 392 11.82 -6.98 6.64
N VAL A 393 12.77 -6.15 7.05
CA VAL A 393 12.94 -5.71 8.44
C VAL A 393 12.73 -4.19 8.49
N PRO A 394 11.47 -3.70 8.50
CA PRO A 394 11.16 -2.27 8.46
C PRO A 394 11.56 -1.57 9.76
N TYR A 395 11.57 -2.32 10.87
CA TYR A 395 12.06 -1.88 12.18
C TYR A 395 13.07 -2.92 12.67
N HIS A 396 14.24 -2.49 13.15
CA HIS A 396 15.34 -3.38 13.56
C HIS A 396 14.98 -4.42 14.65
N SER A 397 13.83 -4.25 15.31
CA SER A 397 13.31 -5.13 16.36
C SER A 397 12.37 -6.24 15.88
N VAL A 398 11.88 -6.20 14.63
CA VAL A 398 10.87 -7.16 14.13
C VAL A 398 11.25 -7.71 12.76
N ASN A 399 11.44 -9.03 12.71
CA ASN A 399 11.82 -9.81 11.53
C ASN A 399 10.77 -10.88 11.17
N ASP A 400 9.49 -10.62 11.44
CA ASP A 400 8.37 -11.52 11.16
C ASP A 400 7.83 -11.44 9.72
N THR A 401 8.51 -10.69 8.85
CA THR A 401 8.05 -10.35 7.51
C THR A 401 9.08 -10.76 6.46
N GLY A 402 8.61 -11.45 5.41
CA GLY A 402 9.45 -11.97 4.33
C GLY A 402 8.88 -11.65 2.96
N MET A 403 9.75 -11.19 2.05
CA MET A 403 9.44 -11.01 0.64
C MET A 403 9.91 -12.23 -0.16
N PHE A 404 9.00 -12.73 -0.98
CA PHE A 404 9.22 -13.76 -1.98
C PHE A 404 9.08 -13.13 -3.37
N TYR A 405 9.88 -13.55 -4.34
CA TYR A 405 9.76 -13.11 -5.73
C TYR A 405 10.24 -14.18 -6.70
N GLY A 406 9.83 -14.05 -7.97
CA GLY A 406 10.22 -15.01 -9.00
C GLY A 406 11.70 -14.92 -9.35
N THR A 407 12.35 -16.09 -9.48
CA THR A 407 13.74 -16.20 -9.92
C THR A 407 13.84 -15.86 -11.40
N LYS A 408 14.83 -15.03 -11.76
CA LYS A 408 15.01 -14.52 -13.14
C LYS A 408 15.13 -15.64 -14.17
N PHE A 409 14.44 -15.49 -15.30
CA PHE A 409 14.37 -16.45 -16.41
C PHE A 409 13.74 -17.82 -16.07
N TYR A 410 13.06 -17.95 -14.92
CA TYR A 410 12.38 -19.18 -14.52
C TYR A 410 10.90 -18.95 -14.20
N ASN A 411 10.60 -18.04 -13.28
CA ASN A 411 9.23 -17.72 -12.89
C ASN A 411 9.06 -16.27 -12.43
N ASP A 412 9.97 -15.38 -12.82
CA ASP A 412 9.85 -13.92 -12.72
C ASP A 412 8.73 -13.32 -13.59
N LEU A 413 8.12 -14.11 -14.47
CA LEU A 413 6.93 -13.77 -15.24
C LEU A 413 5.74 -14.64 -14.82
N LEU A 414 4.74 -14.04 -14.17
CA LEU A 414 3.43 -14.64 -13.98
C LEU A 414 2.53 -14.27 -15.17
N MET A 415 2.23 -15.26 -16.02
CA MET A 415 1.42 -15.11 -17.24
C MET A 415 -0.04 -14.74 -16.96
N GLU A 416 -0.77 -14.37 -18.01
CA GLU A 416 -2.21 -14.11 -17.96
C GLU A 416 -3.04 -15.33 -17.52
N ALA A 417 -4.34 -15.12 -17.26
CA ALA A 417 -5.26 -16.19 -16.87
C ALA A 417 -5.32 -17.33 -17.91
N GLY A 418 -4.83 -18.51 -17.51
CA GLY A 418 -4.70 -19.70 -18.34
C GLY A 418 -4.06 -20.85 -17.57
N PRO A 419 -3.66 -21.96 -18.24
CA PRO A 419 -2.97 -23.08 -17.59
C PRO A 419 -1.69 -22.62 -16.86
N ASP A 420 -0.89 -21.79 -17.54
CA ASP A 420 0.39 -21.26 -17.06
C ASP A 420 0.22 -19.97 -16.22
N GLY A 421 -1.02 -19.52 -15.99
CA GLY A 421 -1.38 -18.35 -15.19
C GLY A 421 -1.21 -18.55 -13.68
N ASN A 422 -0.24 -19.37 -13.24
CA ASN A 422 0.06 -19.59 -11.83
C ASN A 422 1.54 -19.90 -11.58
N VAL A 423 2.03 -19.44 -10.42
CA VAL A 423 3.39 -19.73 -9.93
C VAL A 423 3.32 -20.35 -8.54
N GLN A 424 4.18 -21.33 -8.25
CA GLN A 424 4.11 -22.14 -7.02
C GLN A 424 5.49 -22.28 -6.37
N SER A 425 5.48 -22.34 -5.04
CA SER A 425 6.66 -22.46 -4.19
C SER A 425 6.33 -23.26 -2.94
N GLU A 426 7.35 -23.82 -2.30
CA GLU A 426 7.23 -24.34 -0.93
C GLU A 426 8.21 -23.60 -0.02
N VAL A 427 7.84 -23.44 1.24
CA VAL A 427 8.71 -22.85 2.28
C VAL A 427 8.78 -23.80 3.46
N LEU A 428 10.01 -24.06 3.91
CA LEU A 428 10.33 -24.84 5.10
C LEU A 428 10.70 -23.87 6.22
N LEU A 429 9.92 -23.91 7.30
CA LEU A 429 10.01 -23.01 8.44
C LEU A 429 10.38 -23.82 9.69
N GLN A 430 11.33 -23.33 10.48
CA GLN A 430 11.62 -23.94 11.77
C GLN A 430 10.54 -23.54 12.78
N LYS A 431 10.26 -24.43 13.74
CA LYS A 431 9.43 -24.09 14.89
C LYS A 431 10.28 -23.46 15.97
N ASP A 432 9.95 -22.22 16.30
CA ASP A 432 10.28 -21.64 17.60
C ASP A 432 9.42 -22.32 18.67
N LYS A 433 10.09 -22.93 19.67
CA LYS A 433 9.44 -23.65 20.78
C LYS A 433 8.70 -22.73 21.75
N SER A 434 8.96 -21.43 21.72
CA SER A 434 8.31 -20.44 22.59
C SER A 434 7.00 -19.89 22.01
N THR A 435 6.85 -19.85 20.68
CA THR A 435 5.67 -19.30 19.99
C THR A 435 4.82 -20.33 19.24
N PHE A 436 5.32 -21.55 19.01
CA PHE A 436 4.56 -22.61 18.36
C PHE A 436 3.36 -23.05 19.23
N THR A 437 2.15 -22.95 18.67
CA THR A 437 0.93 -23.53 19.24
C THR A 437 0.15 -24.29 18.17
N PHE A 438 -0.92 -24.99 18.57
CA PHE A 438 -1.90 -25.57 17.64
C PHE A 438 -3.21 -24.75 17.55
N ARG A 439 -3.27 -23.57 18.18
CA ARG A 439 -4.48 -22.76 18.31
C ARG A 439 -4.47 -21.56 17.35
N GLN A 440 -5.61 -20.87 17.24
CA GLN A 440 -5.74 -19.53 16.64
C GLN A 440 -5.12 -19.37 15.23
N GLY A 441 -5.11 -20.44 14.42
CA GLY A 441 -4.60 -20.38 13.06
C GLY A 441 -3.08 -20.15 12.95
N TRP A 442 -2.28 -20.61 13.91
CA TRP A 442 -0.84 -20.39 14.05
C TRP A 442 0.03 -20.49 12.78
N ALA A 443 -0.39 -21.27 11.77
CA ALA A 443 0.33 -21.56 10.53
C ALA A 443 -0.10 -20.70 9.34
N PHE A 444 -0.98 -19.71 9.57
CA PHE A 444 -1.53 -18.84 8.54
C PHE A 444 -1.01 -17.40 8.72
N PRO A 445 -0.71 -16.69 7.61
CA PRO A 445 -0.14 -15.35 7.69
C PRO A 445 -1.12 -14.34 8.30
N ARG A 446 -0.56 -13.32 8.95
CA ARG A 446 -1.26 -12.17 9.54
C ARG A 446 -1.61 -11.12 8.49
N LYS A 447 -0.70 -10.92 7.53
CA LYS A 447 -0.87 -10.08 6.34
C LYS A 447 -0.20 -10.70 5.13
N VAL A 448 -0.70 -10.36 3.96
CA VAL A 448 -0.15 -10.74 2.66
C VAL A 448 -0.28 -9.53 1.73
N TYR A 449 0.77 -9.19 1.00
CA TYR A 449 0.79 -8.13 0.00
C TYR A 449 1.30 -8.68 -1.34
N PHE A 450 0.71 -8.27 -2.46
CA PHE A 450 1.17 -8.63 -3.80
C PHE A 450 1.50 -7.38 -4.61
N ASN A 451 2.73 -7.26 -5.12
CA ASN A 451 3.28 -6.02 -5.72
C ASN A 451 3.12 -4.77 -4.82
N GLY A 452 3.00 -5.00 -3.50
CA GLY A 452 2.77 -3.98 -2.47
C GLY A 452 1.31 -3.69 -2.12
N ASP A 453 0.32 -4.24 -2.82
CA ASP A 453 -1.10 -4.05 -2.45
C ASP A 453 -1.51 -5.06 -1.37
N GLU A 454 -2.17 -4.60 -0.30
CA GLU A 454 -2.61 -5.49 0.79
C GLU A 454 -3.78 -6.38 0.32
N CYS A 455 -3.59 -7.70 0.40
CA CYS A 455 -4.58 -8.68 -0.04
C CYS A 455 -5.67 -8.89 1.02
N ARG A 456 -6.91 -9.11 0.58
CA ARG A 456 -7.99 -9.46 1.51
C ARG A 456 -7.84 -10.89 2.02
N LEU A 457 -7.50 -11.05 3.30
CA LEU A 457 -7.54 -12.34 3.98
C LEU A 457 -8.99 -12.73 4.34
N PRO A 458 -9.29 -14.05 4.47
CA PRO A 458 -10.45 -14.56 5.20
C PRO A 458 -10.46 -14.07 6.66
N PRO A 459 -11.60 -14.12 7.37
CA PRO A 459 -11.63 -13.78 8.79
C PRO A 459 -11.08 -14.95 9.65
N PRO A 460 -10.46 -14.69 10.82
CA PRO A 460 -9.70 -15.71 11.58
C PRO A 460 -10.53 -16.88 12.14
N ASP A 461 -11.82 -16.68 12.34
CA ASP A 461 -12.80 -17.71 12.73
C ASP A 461 -13.03 -18.76 11.64
N ALA A 462 -12.87 -18.37 10.37
CA ALA A 462 -12.98 -19.26 9.22
C ALA A 462 -11.68 -20.00 8.88
N TYR A 463 -10.58 -19.81 9.62
CA TYR A 463 -9.29 -20.45 9.29
C TYR A 463 -9.35 -21.97 9.49
N PRO A 464 -8.61 -22.78 8.69
CA PRO A 464 -8.58 -24.23 8.86
C PRO A 464 -8.12 -24.61 10.28
N SER A 465 -9.05 -25.12 11.08
CA SER A 465 -8.82 -25.61 12.43
C SER A 465 -8.56 -27.11 12.43
N LEU A 466 -7.86 -27.60 13.46
CA LEU A 466 -7.77 -29.03 13.74
C LEU A 466 -9.14 -29.53 14.20
N PRO A 467 -9.60 -30.73 13.78
CA PRO A 467 -10.84 -31.30 14.25
C PRO A 467 -10.80 -31.47 15.76
N SER A 468 -11.71 -30.77 16.46
CA SER A 468 -11.78 -30.81 17.91
C SER A 468 -12.36 -32.14 18.37
N SER A 469 -11.49 -33.08 18.78
CA SER A 469 -11.86 -34.38 19.34
C SER A 469 -12.55 -34.32 20.71
N ALA A 470 -12.91 -33.12 21.18
CA ALA A 470 -13.85 -32.93 22.27
C ALA A 470 -15.27 -33.26 21.77
N SER A 471 -15.74 -34.47 22.05
CA SER A 471 -17.16 -34.76 22.04
C SER A 471 -17.86 -33.78 23.00
N MET A 472 -18.76 -32.94 22.48
CA MET A 472 -19.63 -32.14 23.33
C MET A 472 -20.66 -33.06 23.98
N ILE A 473 -20.24 -33.75 25.05
CA ILE A 473 -21.14 -34.15 26.13
C ILE A 473 -21.72 -32.83 26.67
N SER A 474 -22.86 -32.42 26.12
CA SER A 474 -23.47 -31.15 26.47
C SER A 474 -23.67 -31.10 27.98
N PHE A 475 -23.23 -30.02 28.62
CA PHE A 475 -23.38 -29.84 30.07
C PHE A 475 -24.84 -30.00 30.52
N ALA A 476 -25.81 -29.76 29.62
CA ALA A 476 -27.22 -30.07 29.86
C ALA A 476 -27.48 -31.55 30.26
N TYR A 477 -26.82 -32.53 29.63
CA TYR A 477 -27.00 -33.95 29.99
C TYR A 477 -26.44 -34.28 31.38
N LEU A 478 -25.28 -33.72 31.74
CA LEU A 478 -24.71 -33.88 33.08
C LEU A 478 -25.55 -33.19 34.15
N MET A 479 -26.07 -32.00 33.85
CA MET A 479 -26.97 -31.26 34.76
C MET A 479 -28.33 -31.97 34.92
N VAL A 480 -28.90 -32.53 33.86
CA VAL A 480 -30.15 -33.31 33.93
C VAL A 480 -29.95 -34.62 34.71
N ALA A 481 -28.84 -35.33 34.51
CA ALA A 481 -28.51 -36.50 35.31
C ALA A 481 -28.34 -36.13 36.80
N GLY A 482 -27.62 -35.03 37.08
CA GLY A 482 -27.39 -34.54 38.44
C GLY A 482 -28.65 -34.05 39.16
N THR A 483 -29.59 -33.39 38.48
CA THR A 483 -30.87 -33.02 39.10
C THR A 483 -31.77 -34.24 39.31
N TYR A 484 -31.75 -35.23 38.43
CA TYR A 484 -32.52 -36.46 38.60
C TYR A 484 -32.04 -37.27 39.81
N THR A 485 -30.73 -37.43 40.00
CA THR A 485 -30.19 -38.10 41.20
C THR A 485 -30.44 -37.31 42.48
N LEU A 486 -30.36 -35.97 42.44
CA LEU A 486 -30.69 -35.13 43.59
C LEU A 486 -32.17 -35.25 44.00
N MET A 487 -33.09 -35.32 43.03
CA MET A 487 -34.53 -35.51 43.30
C MET A 487 -34.82 -36.90 43.90
N VAL A 488 -34.15 -37.96 43.44
CA VAL A 488 -34.28 -39.30 44.05
C VAL A 488 -33.76 -39.33 45.49
N LEU A 489 -32.67 -38.60 45.78
CA LEU A 489 -32.10 -38.41 47.13
C LEU A 489 -32.90 -37.45 48.03
N LEU A 490 -34.03 -36.92 47.56
CA LEU A 490 -34.97 -36.08 48.33
C LEU A 490 -36.36 -36.75 48.49
N ILE A 491 -36.50 -38.00 48.02
CA ILE A 491 -37.74 -38.81 48.08
C ILE A 491 -37.56 -40.02 49.03
N TYR A 492 -36.33 -40.29 49.45
CA TYR A 492 -35.93 -41.23 50.51
C TYR A 492 -35.33 -40.48 51.70
#